data_AF-A0A8T5SBF4-F1
#
_entry.id   AF-A0A8T5SBF4-F1
#
_cell.length_a   1.000
_cell.length_b   1.000
_cell.length_c   1.000
_cell.angle_alpha   90.00
_cell.angle_beta   90.00
_cell.angle_gamma   90.00
#
_symmetry.space_group_name_H-M   'P 1'
#
loop_
_entity.id
_entity.type
_entity.pdbx_description
1 polymer ?
#
loop_
_entity_poly.entity_id
_entity_poly.type
_entity_poly.pdbx_seq_one_letter_code
_entity_poly.pdbx_strand_id
1 'polypeptide(L)'
;LGDVYKRQRTTFTPLKLKKDDVINLSVISIGRWENEYIGKINDNFGIKLIISKRSLGFKNLIGKEVKTKIIKANYKDNILTAVFPI
;
A
#
# COMPACT_ATOMS: atom_id res chain seq x y z
N LEU A 1 8.81 8.86 35.83
CA LEU A 1 8.00 7.74 35.28
C LEU A 1 7.31 8.29 34.05
N GLY A 2 7.56 7.70 32.87
CA GLY A 2 7.06 8.23 31.60
C GLY A 2 5.60 7.87 31.36
N ASP A 3 4.78 8.87 31.10
CA ASP A 3 3.39 8.70 30.67
C ASP A 3 3.35 8.00 29.31
N VAL A 4 2.85 6.77 29.30
CA VAL A 4 2.55 6.02 28.08
C VAL A 4 1.32 6.67 27.46
N TYR A 5 1.52 7.61 26.53
CA TYR A 5 0.45 8.14 25.69
C TYR A 5 -0.25 6.97 24.98
N LYS A 6 -1.44 6.61 25.47
CA LYS A 6 -2.33 5.64 24.85
C LYS A 6 -2.79 6.24 23.52
N ARG A 7 -2.10 5.90 22.43
CA ARG A 7 -2.43 6.37 21.07
C ARG A 7 -3.87 5.97 20.75
N GLN A 8 -4.79 6.92 20.88
CA GLN A 8 -6.19 6.73 20.55
C GLN A 8 -6.26 6.66 19.01
N ARG A 9 -6.45 5.45 18.47
CA ARG A 9 -6.60 5.26 17.02
C ARG A 9 -8.00 5.71 16.64
N THR A 10 -8.09 6.84 15.93
CA THR A 10 -9.33 7.22 15.24
C THR A 10 -9.68 6.11 14.25
N THR A 11 -10.83 5.48 14.43
CA THR A 11 -11.31 4.42 13.54
C THR A 11 -11.78 5.03 12.23
N PHE A 12 -10.97 4.95 11.19
CA PHE A 12 -11.39 5.25 9.83
C PHE A 12 -12.29 4.13 9.30
N THR A 13 -13.36 4.50 8.58
CA THR A 13 -14.18 3.53 7.86
C THR A 13 -13.29 2.76 6.87
N PRO A 14 -13.16 1.43 7.00
CA PRO A 14 -12.26 0.68 6.13
C PRO A 14 -12.77 0.71 4.69
N LEU A 15 -11.86 0.84 3.72
CA LEU A 15 -12.14 0.80 2.27
C LEU A 15 -12.85 -0.49 1.78
N LYS A 16 -13.08 -1.47 2.67
CA LYS A 16 -13.68 -2.79 2.38
C LYS A 16 -12.99 -3.58 1.26
N LEU A 17 -11.70 -3.30 0.99
CA LEU A 17 -10.87 -4.08 0.07
C LEU A 17 -10.61 -5.48 0.61
N LYS A 18 -10.60 -6.44 -0.30
CA LYS A 18 -10.33 -7.84 -0.03
C LYS A 18 -9.15 -8.32 -0.87
N LYS A 19 -8.61 -9.46 -0.48
CA LYS A 19 -7.63 -10.17 -1.30
C LYS A 19 -8.23 -10.43 -2.68
N ASP A 20 -7.39 -10.30 -3.69
CA ASP A 20 -7.67 -10.46 -5.12
C ASP A 20 -8.45 -9.32 -5.79
N ASP A 21 -8.90 -8.31 -5.04
CA ASP A 21 -9.44 -7.08 -5.61
C ASP A 21 -8.40 -6.39 -6.50
N VAL A 22 -8.87 -5.79 -7.59
CA VAL A 22 -8.03 -5.00 -8.49
C VAL A 22 -8.36 -3.53 -8.31
N ILE A 23 -7.34 -2.73 -8.01
CA ILE A 23 -7.50 -1.30 -7.75
C ILE A 23 -6.49 -0.48 -8.56
N ASN A 24 -6.84 0.77 -8.82
CA ASN A 24 -5.89 1.79 -9.27
C ASN A 24 -5.30 2.49 -8.03
N LEU A 25 -4.02 2.84 -8.11
CA LEU A 25 -3.33 3.63 -7.11
C LEU A 25 -2.26 4.50 -7.78
N SER A 26 -1.93 5.63 -7.15
CA SER A 26 -0.80 6.45 -7.55
C SER A 26 0.44 6.02 -6.77
N VAL A 27 1.56 5.82 -7.44
CA VAL A 27 2.84 5.52 -6.77
C VAL A 27 3.46 6.82 -6.30
N ILE A 28 3.72 6.96 -4.99
CA ILE A 28 4.17 8.23 -4.39
C ILE A 28 5.61 8.20 -3.89
N SER A 29 6.13 7.03 -3.54
CA SER A 29 7.52 6.91 -3.07
C SER A 29 8.07 5.50 -3.24
N ILE A 30 9.39 5.37 -3.10
CA ILE A 30 10.05 4.09 -2.86
C ILE A 30 9.70 3.61 -1.44
N GLY A 31 9.60 2.30 -1.26
CA GLY A 31 9.41 1.65 0.04
C GLY A 31 10.73 1.29 0.71
N ARG A 32 10.69 0.37 1.67
CA ARG A 32 11.89 -0.05 2.42
C ARG A 32 12.82 -0.96 1.63
N TRP A 33 12.27 -1.73 0.69
CA TRP A 33 12.99 -2.73 -0.09
C TRP A 33 13.09 -2.27 -1.55
N GLU A 34 14.09 -2.78 -2.27
CA GLU A 34 14.36 -2.43 -3.67
C GLU A 34 13.15 -2.64 -4.59
N ASN A 35 12.35 -3.67 -4.32
CA ASN A 35 11.14 -3.99 -5.06
C ASN A 35 9.85 -3.53 -4.35
N GLU A 36 9.96 -2.59 -3.41
CA GLU A 36 8.82 -2.05 -2.68
C GLU A 36 8.63 -0.58 -3.04
N TYR A 37 7.39 -0.19 -3.27
CA TYR A 37 6.95 1.19 -3.40
C TYR A 37 5.81 1.45 -2.41
N ILE A 38 5.55 2.72 -2.16
CA ILE A 38 4.36 3.17 -1.45
C ILE A 38 3.39 3.74 -2.48
N GLY A 39 2.20 3.17 -2.49
CA GLY A 39 1.06 3.64 -3.27
C GLY A 39 0.10 4.46 -2.41
N LYS A 40 -0.67 5.32 -3.06
CA LYS A 40 -1.78 6.08 -2.50
C LYS A 40 -3.06 5.68 -3.24
N ILE A 41 -4.05 5.20 -2.49
CA ILE A 41 -5.39 4.88 -3.04
C ILE A 41 -6.24 6.15 -3.08
N ASN A 42 -6.17 6.95 -2.01
CA ASN A 42 -6.77 8.26 -1.89
C ASN A 42 -6.04 9.05 -0.78
N ASP A 43 -6.53 10.25 -0.44
CA ASP A 43 -5.91 11.12 0.58
C ASP A 43 -5.77 10.50 1.96
N ASN A 44 -6.58 9.50 2.29
CA ASN A 44 -6.64 8.89 3.62
C ASN A 44 -5.97 7.51 3.68
N PHE A 45 -5.64 6.88 2.54
CA PHE A 45 -5.17 5.49 2.51
C PHE A 45 -3.94 5.32 1.63
N GLY A 46 -2.83 4.98 2.29
CA GLY A 46 -1.63 4.44 1.67
C GLY A 46 -1.67 2.91 1.58
N ILE A 47 -0.86 2.35 0.69
CA ILE A 47 -0.76 0.91 0.47
C ILE A 47 0.69 0.53 0.11
N LYS A 48 1.14 -0.60 0.62
CA LYS A 48 2.42 -1.19 0.20
C LYS A 48 2.26 -1.80 -1.19
N LEU A 49 3.12 -1.41 -2.13
CA LEU A 49 3.16 -1.96 -3.47
C LEU A 49 4.41 -2.80 -3.66
N ILE A 50 4.25 -4.08 -3.97
CA ILE A 50 5.36 -5.00 -4.27
C ILE A 50 5.50 -5.12 -5.79
N ILE A 51 6.72 -4.89 -6.27
CA ILE A 51 7.10 -5.14 -7.65
C ILE A 51 7.52 -6.60 -7.79
N SER A 52 6.85 -7.31 -8.70
CA SER A 52 7.22 -8.69 -9.04
C SER A 52 8.65 -8.74 -9.54
N LYS A 53 9.43 -9.75 -9.10
CA LYS A 53 10.84 -9.92 -9.51
C LYS A 53 11.02 -9.98 -11.03
N ARG A 54 10.04 -10.50 -11.77
CA ARG A 54 10.05 -10.55 -13.25
C ARG A 54 10.01 -9.15 -13.90
N SER A 55 9.80 -8.12 -13.09
CA SER A 55 9.45 -6.77 -13.51
C SER A 55 10.37 -5.71 -12.91
N LEU A 56 11.53 -6.11 -12.40
CA LEU A 56 12.60 -5.22 -11.90
C LEU A 56 13.09 -4.21 -12.97
N GLY A 57 12.73 -4.40 -14.24
CA GLY A 57 12.95 -3.43 -15.31
C GLY A 57 12.09 -2.15 -15.22
N PHE A 58 11.05 -2.10 -14.38
CA PHE A 58 10.28 -0.87 -14.15
C PHE A 58 11.08 0.12 -13.30
N LYS A 59 11.97 0.86 -13.96
CA LYS A 59 12.63 2.01 -13.34
C LYS A 59 11.62 3.15 -13.22
N ASN A 60 11.54 3.69 -11.99
CA ASN A 60 10.80 4.88 -11.63
C ASN A 60 9.30 4.85 -11.97
N LEU A 61 8.52 4.23 -11.06
CA LEU A 61 7.06 4.28 -11.09
C LEU A 61 6.48 5.51 -10.37
N ILE A 62 7.30 6.29 -9.67
CA ILE A 62 6.86 7.44 -8.87
C ILE A 62 6.11 8.43 -9.77
N GLY A 63 4.96 8.90 -9.29
CA GLY A 63 4.06 9.80 -10.01
C GLY A 63 3.11 9.11 -11.00
N LYS A 64 3.25 7.80 -11.23
CA LYS A 64 2.38 7.05 -12.16
C LYS A 64 1.18 6.47 -11.43
N GLU A 65 0.05 6.42 -12.12
CA GLU A 65 -1.06 5.55 -11.75
C GLU A 65 -0.86 4.15 -12.31
N VAL A 66 -1.08 3.15 -11.46
CA VAL A 66 -0.94 1.74 -11.83
C VAL A 66 -2.15 0.94 -11.36
N LYS A 67 -2.54 -0.03 -12.19
CA LYS A 67 -3.54 -1.04 -11.84
C LYS A 67 -2.84 -2.20 -11.13
N THR A 68 -3.33 -2.56 -9.95
CA THR A 68 -2.65 -3.49 -9.04
C THR A 68 -3.64 -4.46 -8.42
N LYS A 69 -3.16 -5.61 -7.96
CA LYS A 69 -3.98 -6.64 -7.30
C LYS A 69 -3.67 -6.69 -5.82
N ILE A 70 -4.68 -6.65 -4.96
CA ILE A 70 -4.53 -6.79 -3.51
C ILE A 70 -4.11 -8.23 -3.20
N ILE A 71 -2.98 -8.39 -2.50
CA ILE A 71 -2.51 -9.70 -2.02
C ILE A 71 -2.73 -9.87 -0.51
N LYS A 72 -2.88 -8.76 0.23
CA LYS A 72 -3.16 -8.77 1.67
C LYS A 72 -3.98 -7.54 2.05
N ALA A 73 -5.10 -7.75 2.74
CA ALA A 73 -5.89 -6.71 3.38
C ALA A 73 -6.15 -7.08 4.85
N ASN A 74 -5.41 -6.46 5.76
CA ASN A 74 -5.59 -6.62 7.21
C ASN A 74 -5.81 -5.24 7.85
N TYR A 75 -7.07 -4.94 8.14
CA TYR A 75 -7.47 -3.67 8.76
C TYR A 75 -7.21 -3.61 10.26
N LYS A 76 -7.07 -4.75 10.96
CA LYS A 76 -6.71 -4.77 12.39
C LYS A 76 -5.32 -4.18 12.62
N ASP A 77 -4.39 -4.51 11.72
CA ASP A 77 -2.99 -4.07 11.78
C ASP A 77 -2.71 -2.87 10.86
N ASN A 78 -3.72 -2.34 10.14
CA ASN A 78 -3.59 -1.31 9.11
C ASN A 78 -2.57 -1.66 8.01
N ILE A 79 -2.58 -2.92 7.58
CA ILE A 79 -1.69 -3.43 6.53
C ILE A 79 -2.51 -3.71 5.27
N LEU A 80 -2.29 -2.90 4.25
CA LEU A 80 -2.72 -3.17 2.88
C LEU A 80 -1.48 -3.45 2.02
N THR A 81 -1.55 -4.47 1.17
CA THR A 81 -0.47 -4.81 0.24
C THR A 81 -1.02 -5.23 -1.09
N ALA A 82 -0.49 -4.64 -2.16
CA ALA A 82 -0.78 -4.96 -3.55
C ALA A 82 0.48 -5.41 -4.29
N VAL A 83 0.29 -6.05 -5.44
CA VAL A 83 1.36 -6.44 -6.35
C VAL A 83 1.19 -5.78 -7.72
N PHE A 84 2.32 -5.44 -8.34
CA PHE A 84 2.41 -4.92 -9.70
C PHE A 84 3.65 -5.51 -10.42
N PRO A 85 3.59 -5.72 -11.75
CA PRO A 85 2.38 -5.77 -12.57
C PRO A 85 1.50 -6.97 -12.19
N ILE A 86 0.24 -6.95 -12.67
CA ILE A 86 -0.73 -8.05 -12.54
C ILE A 86 -0.75 -8.91 -13.79
#